data_AF-A0AAV9I8X7-F1
#
_entry.id   AF-A0AAV9I8X7-F1
#
_cell.length_a   1.000
_cell.length_b   1.000
_cell.length_c   1.000
_cell.angle_alpha   90.00
_cell.angle_beta   90.00
_cell.angle_gamma   90.00
#
_symmetry.space_group_name_H-M   'P 1'
#
loop_
_entity.id
_entity.type
_entity.pdbx_description
1 polymer ?
#
loop_
_entity_poly.entity_id
_entity_poly.type
_entity_poly.pdbx_seq_one_letter_code
_entity_poly.pdbx_strand_id
1 'polypeptide(L)'
;MSFIFRGIKGLSNPRYGQPVDLPTGIMYSLKQMSYIVQFAFSVVVIAMFSQVTFYLYRHSKCAFDGHWDYATHSQVSGPVGYCRYFIALGSISIVLLAIVAAATFGTLYFEVPMDYIFYGEWGINVFLFLWWIIGASLITARRPSDELMQMLNNLREVVVTIAFSWTIFTLTMTNLAFSVAIYFQRKAVLLEREEAEKEARKRRK
;
A
#
# COMPACT_ATOMS: atom_id res chain seq x y z
N MET A 1 1.15 -28.78 17.98
CA MET A 1 0.34 -27.66 17.43
C MET A 1 -0.54 -26.93 18.45
N SER A 2 -0.38 -27.08 19.79
CA SER A 2 -1.24 -26.40 20.79
C SER A 2 -0.56 -25.28 21.60
N PHE A 3 0.74 -25.02 21.38
CA PHE A 3 1.48 -24.02 22.16
C PHE A 3 1.42 -22.60 21.58
N ILE A 4 1.33 -22.44 20.26
CA ILE A 4 1.27 -21.12 19.60
C ILE A 4 -0.04 -20.40 19.95
N PHE A 5 -1.15 -21.12 20.09
CA PHE A 5 -2.44 -20.56 20.51
C PHE A 5 -2.51 -20.18 22.00
N ARG A 6 -1.61 -20.71 22.85
CA ARG A 6 -1.56 -20.34 24.27
C ARG A 6 -0.81 -19.04 24.51
N GLY A 7 0.17 -18.70 23.67
CA GLY A 7 0.87 -17.40 23.75
C GLY A 7 -0.04 -16.20 23.46
N ILE A 8 -1.08 -16.38 22.63
CA ILE A 8 -2.04 -15.33 22.28
C ILE A 8 -3.04 -15.07 23.42
N LYS A 9 -3.35 -16.07 24.25
CA LYS A 9 -4.29 -15.92 25.38
C LYS A 9 -3.68 -15.25 26.63
N GLY A 10 -2.36 -15.09 26.68
CA GLY A 10 -1.65 -14.57 27.85
C GLY A 10 -1.47 -13.05 27.89
N LEU A 11 -1.78 -12.33 26.82
CA LEU A 11 -1.62 -10.87 26.74
C LEU A 11 -2.93 -10.09 26.89
N SER A 12 -4.07 -10.79 27.04
CA SER A 12 -5.36 -10.14 27.22
C SER A 12 -5.60 -9.81 28.70
N ASN A 13 -5.49 -8.53 29.06
CA ASN A 13 -6.11 -8.00 30.27
C ASN A 13 -7.62 -8.27 30.20
N PRO A 14 -8.27 -8.95 31.17
CA PRO A 14 -9.67 -9.37 31.08
C PRO A 14 -10.70 -8.21 31.02
N ARG A 15 -10.26 -6.95 31.11
CA ARG A 15 -11.11 -5.77 30.88
C ARG A 15 -10.98 -5.12 29.50
N TYR A 16 -9.90 -5.39 28.75
CA TYR A 16 -9.58 -4.61 27.53
C TYR A 16 -8.95 -5.42 26.38
N GLY A 17 -8.48 -6.64 26.63
CA GLY A 17 -7.95 -7.52 25.59
C GLY A 17 -9.07 -8.14 24.77
N GLN A 18 -9.48 -7.47 23.70
CA GLN A 18 -10.44 -8.03 22.76
C GLN A 18 -9.73 -9.08 21.89
N PRO A 19 -10.11 -10.36 21.94
CA PRO A 19 -9.68 -11.30 20.92
C PRO A 19 -10.23 -10.80 19.58
N VAL A 20 -9.34 -10.57 18.61
CA VAL A 20 -9.75 -10.33 17.23
C VAL A 20 -10.40 -11.62 16.74
N ASP A 21 -11.66 -11.55 16.35
CA ASP A 21 -12.37 -12.73 15.83
C ASP A 21 -11.61 -13.28 14.62
N LEU A 22 -11.62 -14.60 14.46
CA LEU A 22 -10.87 -15.30 13.42
C LEU A 22 -11.07 -14.67 12.01
N PRO A 23 -12.29 -14.28 11.58
CA PRO A 23 -12.50 -13.63 10.29
C PRO A 23 -11.77 -12.27 10.19
N THR A 24 -11.84 -11.44 11.23
CA THR A 24 -11.19 -10.13 11.27
C THR A 24 -9.66 -10.27 11.27
N GLY A 25 -9.12 -11.27 11.98
CA GLY A 25 -7.69 -11.56 12.00
C GLY A 25 -7.16 -11.99 10.63
N ILE A 26 -7.94 -12.79 9.89
CA ILE A 26 -7.61 -13.18 8.51
C ILE A 26 -7.59 -11.95 7.59
N MET A 27 -8.59 -11.07 7.69
CA MET A 27 -8.65 -9.85 6.87
C MET A 27 -7.46 -8.92 7.15
N TYR A 28 -7.09 -8.71 8.41
CA TYR A 28 -5.89 -7.94 8.76
C TYR A 28 -4.61 -8.59 8.20
N SER A 29 -4.49 -9.91 8.25
CA SER A 29 -3.32 -10.62 7.74
C SER A 29 -3.20 -10.51 6.22
N LEU A 30 -4.31 -10.66 5.49
CA LEU A 30 -4.35 -10.48 4.03
C LEU A 30 -4.02 -9.03 3.64
N LYS A 31 -4.55 -8.06 4.38
CA LYS A 31 -4.25 -6.64 4.20
C LYS A 31 -2.77 -6.34 4.44
N GLN A 32 -2.17 -6.93 5.48
CA GLN A 32 -0.74 -6.80 5.76
C GLN A 32 0.12 -7.38 4.63
N MET A 33 -0.21 -8.58 4.14
CA MET A 33 0.48 -9.17 2.99
C MET A 33 0.35 -8.30 1.73
N SER A 34 -0.83 -7.75 1.49
CA SER A 34 -1.06 -6.81 0.39
C SER A 34 -0.15 -5.58 0.49
N TYR A 35 0.03 -4.98 1.68
CA TYR A 35 0.97 -3.87 1.86
C TYR A 35 2.43 -4.25 1.59
N ILE A 36 2.86 -5.43 2.01
CA ILE A 36 4.22 -5.93 1.74
C ILE A 36 4.46 -6.13 0.25
N VAL A 37 3.48 -6.71 -0.46
CA VAL A 37 3.57 -6.90 -1.92
C VAL A 37 3.61 -5.55 -2.64
N GLN A 38 2.76 -4.60 -2.24
CA GLN A 38 2.78 -3.24 -2.80
C GLN A 38 4.10 -2.53 -2.55
N PHE A 39 4.69 -2.71 -1.36
CA PHE A 39 6.01 -2.16 -1.04
C PHE A 39 7.08 -2.72 -1.98
N ALA A 40 7.13 -4.04 -2.13
CA ALA A 40 8.10 -4.70 -3.02
C ALA A 40 7.92 -4.24 -4.48
N PHE A 41 6.69 -4.18 -4.97
CA PHE A 41 6.44 -3.71 -6.35
C PHE A 41 6.74 -2.23 -6.53
N SER A 42 6.52 -1.39 -5.52
CA SER A 42 6.93 0.02 -5.56
C SER A 42 8.44 0.16 -5.67
N VAL A 43 9.21 -0.67 -4.95
CA VAL A 43 10.67 -0.74 -5.10
C VAL A 43 11.07 -1.16 -6.51
N VAL A 44 10.39 -2.16 -7.09
CA VAL A 44 10.70 -2.60 -8.46
C VAL A 44 10.39 -1.49 -9.47
N VAL A 45 9.26 -0.78 -9.35
CA VAL A 45 8.94 0.36 -10.22
C VAL A 45 10.03 1.44 -10.14
N ILE A 46 10.49 1.79 -8.93
CA ILE A 46 11.61 2.73 -8.77
C ILE A 46 12.87 2.17 -9.41
N ALA A 47 13.23 0.92 -9.11
CA ALA A 47 14.45 0.28 -9.61
C ALA A 47 14.50 0.33 -11.14
N MET A 48 13.38 -0.01 -11.79
CA MET A 48 13.22 0.05 -13.24
C MET A 48 13.47 1.47 -13.76
N PHE A 49 12.78 2.49 -13.26
CA PHE A 49 13.02 3.88 -13.71
C PHE A 49 14.35 4.49 -13.25
N SER A 50 15.03 3.88 -12.26
CA SER A 50 16.31 4.32 -11.73
C SER A 50 17.52 3.68 -12.42
N GLN A 51 17.34 2.66 -13.26
CA GLN A 51 18.46 2.06 -13.95
C GLN A 51 18.83 2.86 -15.21
N VAL A 52 20.13 3.13 -15.37
CA VAL A 52 20.74 3.83 -16.52
C VAL A 52 20.43 3.12 -17.87
N THR A 53 19.98 1.87 -17.81
CA THR A 53 19.57 1.00 -18.92
C THR A 53 18.13 1.19 -19.40
N PHE A 54 17.27 1.99 -18.75
CA PHE A 54 15.97 2.34 -19.34
C PHE A 54 16.16 3.32 -20.52
N TYR A 55 16.52 2.79 -21.70
CA TYR A 55 16.79 3.58 -22.92
C TYR A 55 15.54 4.26 -23.53
N LEU A 56 14.33 4.01 -23.02
CA LEU A 56 13.08 4.56 -23.59
C LEU A 56 12.99 6.08 -23.56
N TYR A 57 13.68 6.71 -22.61
CA TYR A 57 13.72 8.16 -22.45
C TYR A 57 15.10 8.75 -22.74
N ARG A 58 16.07 7.91 -23.15
CA ARG A 58 17.47 8.31 -23.38
C ARG A 58 17.70 8.92 -24.76
N HIS A 59 16.81 8.68 -25.72
CA HIS A 59 16.87 9.32 -27.05
C HIS A 59 16.40 10.78 -27.07
N SER A 60 15.83 11.28 -25.96
CA SER A 60 15.90 12.69 -25.58
C SER A 60 17.02 12.84 -24.56
N LYS A 61 18.22 13.24 -24.99
CA LYS A 61 19.45 13.33 -24.20
C LYS A 61 19.25 13.57 -22.68
N CYS A 62 19.36 12.53 -21.87
CA CYS A 62 20.02 12.60 -20.57
C CYS A 62 21.46 12.13 -20.78
N ALA A 63 22.26 12.96 -21.46
CA ALA A 63 23.70 12.87 -21.36
C ALA A 63 24.09 13.83 -20.24
N PHE A 64 24.14 13.32 -19.02
CA PHE A 64 24.88 13.97 -17.95
C PHE A 64 25.97 13.00 -17.54
N ASP A 65 27.19 13.39 -17.86
CA ASP A 65 28.40 12.88 -17.22
C ASP A 65 28.20 12.92 -15.71
N GLY A 66 28.39 11.79 -15.05
CA GLY A 66 28.68 11.71 -13.62
C GLY A 66 27.60 12.23 -12.67
N HIS A 67 27.04 11.31 -11.90
CA HIS A 67 26.22 11.55 -10.71
C HIS A 67 24.75 11.93 -10.91
N TRP A 68 23.93 11.21 -10.15
CA TRP A 68 22.51 11.38 -9.93
C TRP A 68 22.25 12.65 -9.12
N ASP A 69 22.53 13.82 -9.70
CA ASP A 69 22.23 15.07 -9.01
C ASP A 69 20.75 15.40 -9.15
N TYR A 70 20.01 15.01 -8.13
CA TYR A 70 18.58 15.28 -7.91
C TYR A 70 18.26 16.79 -7.82
N ALA A 71 19.27 17.67 -7.81
CA ALA A 71 19.17 19.04 -7.30
C ALA A 71 19.20 20.18 -8.34
N THR A 72 19.61 19.97 -9.60
CA THR A 72 20.14 21.10 -10.42
C THR A 72 19.33 21.53 -11.66
N HIS A 73 18.23 20.87 -12.03
CA HIS A 73 17.48 21.30 -13.23
C HIS A 73 16.02 21.71 -12.92
N SER A 74 15.76 23.01 -13.12
CA SER A 74 14.52 23.75 -12.84
C SER A 74 13.44 23.64 -13.93
N GLN A 75 13.70 22.99 -15.07
CA GLN A 75 12.70 22.78 -16.11
C GLN A 75 12.17 21.34 -16.10
N VAL A 76 10.91 21.19 -15.71
CA VAL A 76 10.14 19.94 -15.73
C VAL A 76 9.39 19.85 -17.06
N SER A 77 10.10 19.63 -18.17
CA SER A 77 9.46 19.39 -19.47
C SER A 77 10.10 18.20 -20.18
N GLY A 78 9.27 17.45 -20.89
CA GLY A 78 9.71 16.28 -21.66
C GLY A 78 10.01 15.02 -20.82
N PRO A 79 10.73 14.05 -21.41
CA PRO A 79 11.00 12.72 -20.86
C PRO A 79 11.60 12.67 -19.45
N VAL A 80 12.45 13.64 -19.10
CA VAL A 80 13.08 13.75 -17.76
C VAL A 80 12.04 14.01 -16.67
N GLY A 81 11.01 14.78 -16.97
CA GLY A 81 9.90 15.05 -16.04
C GLY A 81 9.10 13.80 -15.71
N TYR A 82 8.91 12.89 -16.68
CA TYR A 82 8.18 11.64 -16.47
C TYR A 82 8.97 10.66 -15.59
N CYS A 83 10.28 10.50 -15.82
CA CYS A 83 11.10 9.65 -14.95
C CYS A 83 11.10 10.17 -13.50
N ARG A 84 11.23 11.50 -13.30
CA ARG A 84 11.13 12.12 -11.97
C ARG A 84 9.78 11.86 -11.31
N TYR A 85 8.70 11.99 -12.08
CA TYR A 85 7.35 11.69 -11.59
C TYR A 85 7.21 10.22 -11.17
N PHE A 86 7.69 9.25 -11.95
CA PHE A 86 7.57 7.83 -11.59
C PHE A 86 8.46 7.41 -10.41
N ILE A 87 9.65 8.00 -10.28
CA ILE A 87 10.48 7.81 -9.09
C ILE A 87 9.78 8.39 -7.85
N ALA A 88 9.21 9.60 -7.95
CA ALA A 88 8.41 10.19 -6.89
C ALA A 88 7.17 9.35 -6.57
N LEU A 89 6.51 8.82 -7.61
CA LEU A 89 5.34 7.94 -7.51
C LEU A 89 5.64 6.75 -6.60
N GLY A 90 6.71 6.01 -6.90
CA GLY A 90 7.13 4.88 -6.09
C GLY A 90 7.65 5.28 -4.70
N SER A 91 8.46 6.34 -4.60
CA SER A 91 9.12 6.73 -3.35
C SER A 91 8.14 7.20 -2.29
N ILE A 92 7.19 8.06 -2.66
CA ILE A 92 6.12 8.51 -1.76
C ILE A 92 5.27 7.31 -1.33
N SER A 93 4.99 6.40 -2.25
CA SER A 93 4.23 5.18 -1.95
C SER A 93 4.93 4.30 -0.93
N ILE A 94 6.24 4.08 -1.05
CA ILE A 94 7.02 3.29 -0.09
C ILE A 94 6.90 3.83 1.33
N VAL A 95 7.05 5.15 1.50
CA VAL A 95 6.96 5.80 2.81
C VAL A 95 5.56 5.64 3.39
N LEU A 96 4.52 5.93 2.59
CA LEU A 96 3.14 5.79 3.04
C LEU A 96 2.78 4.35 3.36
N LEU A 97 3.18 3.39 2.51
CA LEU A 97 2.96 1.96 2.72
C LEU A 97 3.62 1.45 4.00
N ALA A 98 4.84 1.93 4.33
CA ALA A 98 5.49 1.60 5.58
C ALA A 98 4.71 2.14 6.80
N ILE A 99 4.19 3.37 6.71
CA ILE A 99 3.38 3.97 7.78
C ILE A 99 2.07 3.20 7.98
N VAL A 100 1.31 2.91 6.91
CA VAL A 100 0.07 2.13 7.07
C VAL A 100 0.35 0.70 7.50
N ALA A 101 1.37 0.02 6.97
CA ALA A 101 1.73 -1.33 7.42
C ALA A 101 2.10 -1.38 8.91
N ALA A 102 2.78 -0.35 9.42
CA ALA A 102 3.07 -0.21 10.84
C ALA A 102 1.80 0.09 11.67
N ALA A 103 0.90 0.94 11.16
CA ALA A 103 -0.37 1.23 11.81
C ALA A 103 -1.29 0.00 11.86
N THR A 104 -1.41 -0.76 10.76
CA THR A 104 -2.17 -2.01 10.68
C THR A 104 -1.60 -3.07 11.63
N PHE A 105 -0.27 -3.23 11.68
CA PHE A 105 0.38 -4.09 12.68
C PHE A 105 0.06 -3.60 14.10
N GLY A 106 0.13 -2.29 14.32
CA GLY A 106 -0.26 -1.63 15.56
C GLY A 106 -1.68 -1.99 16.01
N THR A 107 -2.66 -1.93 15.11
CA THR A 107 -4.08 -2.26 15.41
C THR A 107 -4.32 -3.73 15.77
N LEU A 108 -3.43 -4.62 15.31
CA LEU A 108 -3.57 -6.05 15.54
C LEU A 108 -3.13 -6.42 16.96
N TYR A 109 -2.10 -5.74 17.48
CA TYR A 109 -1.43 -6.11 18.73
C TYR A 109 -1.64 -5.11 19.88
N PHE A 110 -1.99 -3.85 19.58
CA PHE A 110 -2.12 -2.79 20.58
C PHE A 110 -3.55 -2.23 20.61
N GLU A 111 -4.00 -1.86 21.82
CA GLU A 111 -5.33 -1.31 22.11
C GLU A 111 -5.41 0.16 21.70
N VAL A 112 -5.48 0.43 20.40
CA VAL A 112 -5.60 1.80 19.87
C VAL A 112 -7.03 2.04 19.38
N PRO A 113 -7.65 3.20 19.72
CA PRO A 113 -9.04 3.48 19.34
C PRO A 113 -9.24 3.37 17.82
N MET A 114 -10.14 2.47 17.44
CA MET A 114 -10.29 1.98 16.07
C MET A 114 -10.69 3.08 15.09
N ASP A 115 -11.52 4.04 15.51
CA ASP A 115 -12.00 5.12 14.66
C ASP A 115 -10.84 5.98 14.13
N TYR A 116 -9.92 6.42 14.99
CA TYR A 116 -8.82 7.30 14.58
C TYR A 116 -7.87 6.61 13.59
N ILE A 117 -7.56 5.33 13.83
CA ILE A 117 -6.68 4.59 12.92
C ILE A 117 -7.40 4.26 11.63
N PHE A 118 -8.68 3.89 11.69
CA PHE A 118 -9.47 3.64 10.49
C PHE A 118 -9.48 4.86 9.57
N TYR A 119 -9.81 6.06 10.09
CA TYR A 119 -9.86 7.25 9.25
C TYR A 119 -8.49 7.64 8.69
N GLY A 120 -7.43 7.52 9.49
CA GLY A 120 -6.06 7.79 9.03
C GLY A 120 -5.60 6.80 7.96
N GLU A 121 -5.75 5.51 8.21
CA GLU A 121 -5.39 4.44 7.28
C GLU A 121 -6.24 4.51 6.00
N TRP A 122 -7.55 4.68 6.13
CA TRP A 122 -8.46 4.81 4.99
C TRP A 122 -8.09 6.02 4.13
N GLY A 123 -7.83 7.18 4.74
CA GLY A 123 -7.37 8.38 4.04
C GLY A 123 -6.08 8.15 3.25
N ILE A 124 -5.09 7.47 3.85
CA ILE A 124 -3.84 7.12 3.15
C ILE A 124 -4.12 6.16 1.98
N ASN A 125 -4.97 5.15 2.15
CA ASN A 125 -5.31 4.23 1.06
C ASN A 125 -6.08 4.94 -0.07
N VAL A 126 -6.96 5.91 0.23
CA VAL A 126 -7.66 6.71 -0.79
C VAL A 126 -6.66 7.58 -1.56
N PHE A 127 -5.71 8.20 -0.85
CA PHE A 127 -4.64 8.93 -1.50
C PHE A 127 -3.82 8.01 -2.41
N LEU A 128 -3.37 6.85 -1.91
CA LEU A 128 -2.61 5.88 -2.69
C LEU A 128 -3.40 5.37 -3.91
N PHE A 129 -4.72 5.21 -3.78
CA PHE A 129 -5.59 4.82 -4.88
C PHE A 129 -5.55 5.86 -6.00
N LEU A 130 -5.73 7.14 -5.67
CA LEU A 130 -5.66 8.24 -6.63
C LEU A 130 -4.24 8.41 -7.19
N TRP A 131 -3.23 8.21 -6.35
CA TRP A 131 -1.82 8.29 -6.72
C TRP A 131 -1.47 7.24 -7.78
N TRP A 132 -1.81 5.97 -7.53
CA TRP A 132 -1.51 4.86 -8.43
C TRP A 132 -2.41 4.79 -9.65
N ILE A 133 -3.69 5.21 -9.60
CA ILE A 133 -4.53 5.24 -10.80
C ILE A 133 -4.00 6.25 -11.81
N ILE A 134 -3.61 7.45 -11.35
CA ILE A 134 -3.01 8.48 -12.19
C ILE A 134 -1.64 7.99 -12.70
N GLY A 135 -0.81 7.45 -11.81
CA GLY A 135 0.48 6.86 -12.15
C GLY A 135 0.40 5.79 -13.23
N ALA A 136 -0.39 4.73 -13.01
CA ALA A 136 -0.54 3.60 -13.93
C ALA A 136 -1.14 4.03 -15.28
N SER A 137 -2.11 4.95 -15.26
CA SER A 137 -2.69 5.52 -16.49
C SER A 137 -1.66 6.30 -17.29
N LEU A 138 -0.84 7.13 -16.65
CA LEU A 138 0.21 7.89 -17.32
C LEU A 138 1.31 7.00 -17.90
N ILE A 139 1.76 5.96 -17.18
CA ILE A 139 2.76 5.00 -17.71
C ILE A 139 2.18 4.29 -18.94
N THR A 140 0.92 3.87 -18.87
CA THR A 140 0.26 3.15 -19.96
C THR A 140 0.03 4.06 -21.18
N ALA A 141 -0.46 5.28 -20.97
CA ALA A 141 -0.77 6.23 -22.05
C ALA A 141 0.48 6.80 -22.73
N ARG A 142 1.61 6.87 -22.01
CA ARG A 142 2.89 7.36 -22.55
C ARG A 142 3.80 6.23 -23.02
N ARG A 143 3.30 4.99 -23.06
CA ARG A 143 4.03 3.83 -23.58
C ARG A 143 4.32 4.05 -25.08
N PRO A 144 5.60 3.97 -25.52
CA PRO A 144 5.94 4.00 -26.93
C PRO A 144 5.40 2.78 -27.69
N SER A 145 5.45 2.77 -29.02
CA SER A 145 4.99 1.62 -29.82
C SER A 145 5.86 0.37 -29.56
N ASP A 146 5.25 -0.81 -29.64
CA ASP A 146 5.92 -2.09 -29.34
C ASP A 146 7.15 -2.33 -30.21
N GLU A 147 7.09 -1.94 -31.48
CA GLU A 147 8.21 -2.02 -32.43
C GLU A 147 9.42 -1.19 -31.98
N LEU A 148 9.19 0.05 -31.53
CA LEU A 148 10.25 0.94 -31.04
C LEU A 148 10.86 0.39 -29.74
N MET A 149 10.05 -0.20 -28.87
CA MET A 149 10.54 -0.78 -27.61
C MET A 149 11.29 -2.09 -27.80
N GLN A 150 10.95 -2.87 -28.82
CA GLN A 150 11.70 -4.07 -29.22
C GLN A 150 13.07 -3.70 -29.79
N MET A 151 13.14 -2.67 -30.64
CA MET A 151 14.41 -2.17 -31.17
C MET A 151 15.36 -1.67 -30.06
N LEU A 152 14.80 -1.12 -28.97
CA LEU A 152 15.57 -0.62 -27.82
C LEU A 152 15.81 -1.69 -26.72
N ASN A 153 15.39 -2.93 -26.94
CA ASN A 153 15.49 -4.05 -25.98
C ASN A 153 14.89 -3.79 -24.58
N ASN A 154 13.94 -2.86 -24.45
CA ASN A 154 13.33 -2.49 -23.17
C ASN A 154 11.85 -2.85 -23.04
N LEU A 155 11.27 -3.52 -24.06
CA LEU A 155 9.87 -3.90 -24.08
C LEU A 155 9.46 -4.64 -22.79
N ARG A 156 10.28 -5.62 -22.37
CA ARG A 156 10.02 -6.42 -21.18
C ARG A 156 9.91 -5.55 -19.93
N GLU A 157 10.83 -4.63 -19.74
CA GLU A 157 10.91 -3.81 -18.52
C GLU A 157 9.73 -2.85 -18.41
N VAL A 158 9.31 -2.25 -19.53
CA VAL A 158 8.12 -1.37 -19.59
C VAL A 158 6.84 -2.15 -19.31
N VAL A 159 6.68 -3.30 -19.95
CA VAL A 159 5.49 -4.15 -19.75
C VAL A 159 5.40 -4.61 -18.29
N VAL A 160 6.53 -5.03 -17.70
CA VAL A 160 6.61 -5.41 -16.29
C VAL A 160 6.26 -4.23 -15.38
N THR A 161 6.77 -3.04 -15.68
CA THR A 161 6.51 -1.83 -14.88
C THR A 161 5.04 -1.41 -14.95
N ILE A 162 4.41 -1.49 -16.13
CA ILE A 162 2.96 -1.26 -16.30
C ILE A 162 2.17 -2.29 -15.49
N ALA A 163 2.51 -3.58 -15.62
CA ALA A 163 1.84 -4.65 -14.90
C ALA A 163 1.92 -4.49 -13.38
N PHE A 164 3.10 -4.15 -12.85
CA PHE A 164 3.26 -3.89 -11.42
C PHE A 164 2.52 -2.64 -10.96
N SER A 165 2.51 -1.56 -11.76
CA SER A 165 1.75 -0.35 -11.42
C SER A 165 0.24 -0.62 -11.31
N TRP A 166 -0.32 -1.38 -12.26
CA TRP A 166 -1.73 -1.80 -12.21
C TRP A 166 -2.01 -2.78 -11.08
N THR A 167 -1.07 -3.69 -10.78
CA THR A 167 -1.22 -4.61 -9.66
C THR A 167 -1.24 -3.87 -8.32
N ILE A 168 -0.36 -2.88 -8.13
CA ILE A 168 -0.37 -2.02 -6.92
C ILE A 168 -1.70 -1.29 -6.79
N PHE A 169 -2.22 -0.73 -7.89
CA PHE A 169 -3.53 -0.08 -7.92
C PHE A 169 -4.65 -1.05 -7.48
N THR A 170 -4.72 -2.25 -8.05
CA THR A 170 -5.72 -3.25 -7.69
C THR A 170 -5.60 -3.67 -6.23
N LEU A 171 -4.38 -3.89 -5.72
CA LEU A 171 -4.16 -4.22 -4.31
C LEU A 171 -4.55 -3.08 -3.37
N THR A 172 -4.38 -1.82 -3.81
CA THR A 172 -4.84 -0.64 -3.06
C THR A 172 -6.37 -0.61 -2.96
N MET A 173 -7.08 -0.92 -4.05
CA MET A 173 -8.55 -1.09 -4.02
C MET A 173 -8.98 -2.18 -3.04
N THR A 174 -8.32 -3.33 -3.07
CA THR A 174 -8.61 -4.42 -2.14
C THR A 174 -8.38 -4.00 -0.69
N ASN A 175 -7.33 -3.22 -0.41
CA ASN A 175 -7.07 -2.70 0.94
C ASN A 175 -8.09 -1.67 1.40
N LEU A 176 -8.65 -0.85 0.50
CA LEU A 176 -9.78 0.02 0.81
C LEU A 176 -11.01 -0.81 1.22
N ALA A 177 -11.34 -1.84 0.44
CA ALA A 177 -12.45 -2.74 0.74
C ALA A 177 -12.23 -3.46 2.10
N PHE A 178 -11.03 -3.96 2.36
CA PHE A 178 -10.71 -4.59 3.65
C PHE A 178 -10.77 -3.59 4.81
N SER A 179 -10.32 -2.34 4.63
CA SER A 179 -10.43 -1.32 5.68
C SER A 179 -11.87 -1.12 6.10
N VAL A 180 -12.77 -0.97 5.13
CA VAL A 180 -14.20 -0.78 5.37
C VAL A 180 -14.83 -2.03 6.00
N ALA A 181 -14.53 -3.22 5.46
CA ALA A 181 -15.06 -4.48 5.98
C ALA A 181 -14.63 -4.73 7.44
N ILE A 182 -13.36 -4.52 7.76
CA ILE A 182 -12.81 -4.66 9.12
C ILE A 182 -13.48 -3.66 10.08
N TYR A 183 -13.65 -2.41 9.64
CA TYR A 183 -14.27 -1.37 10.46
C TYR A 183 -15.70 -1.74 10.86
N PHE A 184 -16.53 -2.09 9.88
CA PHE A 184 -17.92 -2.47 10.15
C PHE A 184 -18.03 -3.77 10.94
N GLN A 185 -17.20 -4.77 10.64
CA GLN A 185 -17.19 -6.03 11.38
C GLN A 185 -16.86 -5.80 12.86
N ARG A 186 -15.80 -5.04 13.16
CA ARG A 186 -15.47 -4.73 14.55
C ARG A 186 -16.56 -3.88 15.23
N LYS A 187 -17.16 -2.93 14.52
CA LYS A 187 -18.24 -2.10 15.06
C LYS A 187 -19.48 -2.94 15.43
N ALA A 188 -19.85 -3.92 14.61
CA ALA A 188 -20.93 -4.85 14.91
C ALA A 188 -20.65 -5.67 16.19
N VAL A 189 -19.44 -6.23 16.32
CA VAL A 189 -19.02 -7.00 17.50
C VAL A 189 -19.01 -6.14 18.78
N LEU A 190 -18.64 -4.87 18.67
CA LEU A 190 -18.70 -3.93 19.81
C LEU A 190 -20.15 -3.69 20.26
N LEU A 191 -21.07 -3.47 19.32
CA LEU A 191 -22.48 -3.25 19.62
C LEU A 191 -23.12 -4.47 20.29
N GLU A 192 -22.90 -5.68 19.77
CA GLU A 192 -23.41 -6.92 20.38
C GLU A 192 -22.92 -7.12 21.81
N ARG A 193 -21.67 -6.75 22.10
CA ARG A 193 -21.12 -6.83 23.47
C ARG A 193 -21.73 -5.79 24.39
N GLU A 194 -21.92 -4.56 23.93
CA GLU A 194 -22.60 -3.54 24.73
C GLU A 194 -24.02 -3.95 25.09
N GLU A 195 -24.74 -4.59 24.16
CA GLU A 195 -26.08 -5.14 24.41
C GLU A 195 -26.03 -6.28 25.42
N ALA A 196 -25.10 -7.23 25.27
CA ALA A 196 -24.92 -8.33 26.22
C ALA A 196 -24.55 -7.84 27.64
N GLU A 197 -23.71 -6.82 27.76
CA GLU A 197 -23.38 -6.20 29.04
C GLU A 197 -24.59 -5.48 29.66
N LYS A 198 -25.39 -4.77 28.85
CA LYS A 198 -26.61 -4.11 29.31
C LYS A 198 -27.61 -5.15 29.83
N GLU A 199 -27.78 -6.27 29.13
CA GLU A 199 -28.63 -7.38 29.60
C GLU A 199 -28.11 -8.04 30.87
N ALA A 200 -26.80 -8.29 30.96
CA ALA A 200 -26.18 -8.86 32.16
C ALA A 200 -26.33 -7.93 33.37
N ARG A 201 -26.26 -6.60 33.18
CA ARG A 201 -26.50 -5.60 34.24
C ARG A 201 -27.98 -5.56 34.65
N LYS A 202 -28.91 -5.73 33.71
CA LYS A 202 -30.35 -5.85 34.03
C LYS A 202 -30.67 -7.09 34.85
N ARG A 203 -30.02 -8.23 34.58
CA ARG A 203 -30.21 -9.50 35.33
C ARG A 203 -29.60 -9.49 36.75
N ARG A 204 -28.72 -8.54 37.05
CA ARG A 204 -28.05 -8.39 38.36
C ARG A 204 -28.74 -7.38 39.28
N LYS A 205 -29.76 -6.66 38.79
CA LYS A 205 -30.61 -5.76 39.57
C LYS A 205 -31.94 -6.44 39.83
#